data_AF-A0A0D3E962-F1
#
_entry.id   AF-A0A0D3E962-F1
#
_cell.length_a   1.000
_cell.length_b   1.000
_cell.length_c   1.000
_cell.angle_alpha   90.00
_cell.angle_beta   90.00
_cell.angle_gamma   90.00
#
_symmetry.space_group_name_H-M   'P 1'
#
loop_
_entity.id
_entity.type
_entity.pdbx_description
1 polymer ?
#
loop_
_entity_poly.entity_id
_entity_poly.type
_entity_poly.pdbx_seq_one_letter_code
_entity_poly.pdbx_strand_id
1 'polypeptide(L)'
;MNNGGRTASAKTIGSLIMHRYDGVKEGPKANDIIQIMRMEHGCEISKSLAWDASEYAINLVRGIPEQSFGKILKYLHMLKEANPGTHTFYETDVDGKFRFLFLSFGQSVRGFHTSMRKVLVVDGHF
;
A
#
# COMPACT_ATOMS: atom_id res chain seq x y z
N MET A 1 37.37 -24.80 -1.61
CA MET A 1 37.08 -23.81 -2.67
C MET A 1 35.64 -23.37 -2.50
N ASN A 2 35.41 -22.18 -1.95
CA ASN A 2 34.08 -21.66 -1.65
C ASN A 2 33.63 -20.81 -2.84
N ASN A 3 32.80 -21.37 -3.74
CA ASN A 3 32.27 -20.63 -4.89
C ASN A 3 31.24 -19.62 -4.39
N GLY A 4 31.68 -18.37 -4.19
CA GLY A 4 30.83 -17.21 -3.98
C GLY A 4 30.05 -16.86 -5.26
N GLY A 5 29.09 -17.72 -5.62
CA GLY A 5 28.15 -17.46 -6.71
C GLY A 5 27.33 -16.22 -6.36
N ARG A 6 27.31 -15.24 -7.27
CA ARG A 6 26.49 -14.03 -7.16
C ARG A 6 25.01 -14.44 -7.21
N THR A 7 24.40 -14.72 -6.06
CA THR A 7 22.96 -14.96 -5.98
C THR A 7 22.24 -13.67 -6.38
N ALA A 8 21.35 -13.75 -7.37
CA ALA A 8 20.57 -12.59 -7.82
C ALA A 8 19.75 -12.03 -6.65
N SER A 9 19.76 -10.71 -6.49
CA SER A 9 19.02 -10.05 -5.39
C SER A 9 17.51 -10.13 -5.62
N ALA A 10 16.73 -10.04 -4.54
CA ALA A 10 15.26 -9.95 -4.61
C ALA A 10 14.80 -8.81 -5.54
N LYS A 11 15.53 -7.69 -5.55
CA LYS A 11 15.25 -6.55 -6.43
C LYS A 11 15.42 -6.92 -7.90
N THR A 12 16.52 -7.60 -8.24
CA THR A 12 16.80 -8.05 -9.61
C THR A 12 15.73 -9.01 -10.10
N ILE A 13 15.37 -9.99 -9.29
CA ILE A 13 14.33 -10.98 -9.61
C ILE A 13 12.97 -10.30 -9.71
N GLY A 14 12.62 -9.45 -8.75
CA GLY A 14 11.35 -8.73 -8.70
C GLY A 14 11.15 -7.84 -9.94
N SER A 15 12.17 -7.09 -10.36
CA SER A 15 12.11 -6.31 -11.61
C SER A 15 11.96 -7.18 -12.86
N LEU A 16 12.45 -8.41 -12.85
CA LEU A 16 12.32 -9.35 -13.98
C LEU A 16 10.89 -9.89 -14.10
N ILE A 17 10.26 -10.18 -12.97
CA ILE A 17 8.91 -10.75 -12.91
C ILE A 17 7.79 -9.70 -12.80
N MET A 18 8.10 -8.40 -12.62
CA MET A 18 7.11 -7.35 -12.36
C MET A 18 5.99 -7.28 -13.41
N HIS A 19 6.31 -7.51 -14.68
CA HIS A 19 5.33 -7.48 -15.77
C HIS A 19 4.22 -8.53 -15.61
N ARG A 20 4.47 -9.60 -14.85
CA ARG A 20 3.49 -10.66 -14.55
C ARG A 20 2.48 -10.26 -13.47
N TYR A 21 2.69 -9.10 -12.82
CA TYR A 21 1.78 -8.51 -11.85
C TYR A 21 0.96 -7.36 -12.44
N ASP A 22 1.21 -6.98 -13.69
CA ASP A 22 0.51 -5.88 -14.36
C ASP A 22 -0.91 -6.28 -14.78
N GLY A 23 -1.89 -5.41 -14.54
CA GLY A 23 -3.30 -5.63 -14.91
C GLY A 23 -4.01 -6.80 -14.23
N VAL A 24 -3.35 -7.56 -13.34
CA VAL A 24 -3.91 -8.75 -12.69
C VAL A 24 -4.15 -8.55 -11.19
N LYS A 25 -5.22 -9.14 -10.67
CA LYS A 25 -5.57 -9.09 -9.22
C LYS A 25 -4.57 -9.87 -8.37
N GLU A 26 -4.16 -11.05 -8.83
CA GLU A 26 -3.18 -11.91 -8.17
C GLU A 26 -2.08 -12.26 -9.18
N GLY A 27 -0.82 -12.00 -8.82
CA GLY A 27 0.32 -12.43 -9.63
C GLY A 27 0.88 -13.78 -9.17
N PRO A 28 2.02 -14.20 -9.74
CA PRO A 28 2.67 -15.48 -9.40
C PRO A 28 2.93 -15.65 -7.90
N LYS A 29 2.68 -16.85 -7.37
CA LYS A 29 3.03 -17.20 -5.97
C LYS A 29 4.51 -17.57 -5.88
N ALA A 30 5.07 -17.59 -4.67
CA ALA A 30 6.47 -17.90 -4.44
C ALA A 30 6.95 -19.19 -5.14
N ASN A 31 6.15 -20.26 -5.15
CA ASN A 31 6.50 -21.51 -5.86
C ASN A 31 6.53 -21.34 -7.38
N ASP A 32 5.61 -20.54 -7.94
CA ASP A 32 5.59 -20.23 -9.37
C ASP A 32 6.83 -19.43 -9.75
N ILE A 33 7.25 -18.49 -8.90
CA ILE A 33 8.46 -17.68 -9.09
C ILE A 33 9.71 -18.55 -9.09
N ILE A 34 9.82 -19.52 -8.15
CA ILE A 34 10.92 -20.49 -8.14
C ILE A 34 10.96 -21.26 -9.47
N GLN A 35 9.80 -21.71 -9.95
CA GLN A 35 9.71 -22.45 -11.20
C GLN A 35 10.05 -21.58 -12.42
N ILE A 36 9.57 -20.33 -12.46
CA ILE A 36 9.89 -19.36 -13.51
C ILE A 36 11.40 -19.12 -13.56
N MET A 37 12.03 -18.86 -12.41
CA MET A 37 13.48 -18.62 -12.34
C MET A 37 14.28 -19.84 -12.77
N ARG A 38 13.81 -21.04 -12.43
CA ARG A 38 14.44 -22.29 -12.86
C ARG A 38 14.31 -22.53 -14.37
N MET A 39 13.11 -22.33 -14.92
CA MET A 39 12.78 -22.67 -16.32
C MET A 39 13.28 -21.63 -17.33
N GLU A 40 13.12 -20.34 -17.00
CA GLU A 40 13.43 -19.24 -17.93
C GLU A 40 14.85 -18.70 -17.76
N HIS A 41 15.43 -18.85 -16.56
CA HIS A 41 16.73 -18.25 -16.23
C HIS A 41 17.76 -19.25 -15.68
N GLY A 42 17.41 -20.54 -15.55
CA GLY A 42 18.31 -21.58 -15.04
C GLY A 42 18.80 -21.33 -13.61
N CYS A 43 18.11 -20.47 -12.85
CA CYS A 43 18.51 -20.01 -11.53
C CYS A 43 17.67 -20.70 -10.45
N GLU A 44 18.34 -21.38 -9.53
CA GLU A 44 17.70 -21.93 -8.34
C GLU A 44 17.69 -20.87 -7.24
N ILE A 45 16.50 -20.56 -6.72
CA ILE A 45 16.31 -19.53 -5.70
C ILE A 45 15.58 -20.12 -4.49
N SER A 46 15.87 -19.59 -3.30
CA SER A 46 15.16 -19.99 -2.10
C SER A 46 13.73 -19.47 -2.10
N LYS A 47 12.84 -20.12 -1.35
CA LYS A 47 11.46 -19.68 -1.16
C LYS A 47 11.36 -18.30 -0.50
N SER A 48 12.25 -17.97 0.43
CA SER A 48 12.32 -16.64 1.02
C SER A 48 12.67 -15.57 -0.01
N LEU A 49 13.67 -15.84 -0.86
CA LEU A 49 14.07 -14.94 -1.93
C LEU A 49 12.95 -14.74 -2.97
N ALA A 50 12.20 -15.80 -3.27
CA ALA A 50 11.02 -15.73 -4.13
C ALA A 50 9.91 -14.87 -3.52
N TRP A 51 9.70 -14.97 -2.20
CA TRP A 51 8.74 -14.13 -1.48
C TRP A 51 9.15 -12.66 -1.51
N ASP A 52 10.40 -12.35 -1.15
CA ASP A 52 10.92 -10.97 -1.14
C ASP A 52 10.88 -10.36 -2.56
N ALA A 53 11.19 -11.16 -3.59
CA ALA A 53 11.08 -10.72 -4.97
C ALA A 53 9.63 -10.44 -5.39
N SER A 54 8.67 -11.24 -4.91
CA SER A 54 7.25 -11.03 -5.16
C SER A 54 6.75 -9.74 -4.51
N GLU A 55 7.14 -9.47 -3.26
CA GLU A 55 6.78 -8.25 -2.54
C GLU A 55 7.38 -7.02 -3.24
N TYR A 56 8.64 -7.11 -3.66
CA TYR A 56 9.29 -6.04 -4.42
C TYR A 56 8.59 -5.78 -5.76
N ALA A 57 8.25 -6.83 -6.52
CA ALA A 57 7.54 -6.72 -7.78
C ALA A 57 6.15 -6.08 -7.62
N ILE A 58 5.40 -6.48 -6.59
CA ILE A 58 4.10 -5.89 -6.25
C ILE A 58 4.26 -4.40 -5.92
N ASN A 59 5.24 -4.04 -5.09
CA ASN A 59 5.50 -2.66 -4.72
C ASN A 59 5.90 -1.78 -5.92
N LEU A 60 6.59 -2.33 -6.91
CA LEU A 60 6.91 -1.62 -8.14
C LEU A 60 5.68 -1.35 -9.02
N VAL A 61 4.78 -2.33 -9.16
CA VAL A 61 3.60 -2.22 -10.05
C VAL A 61 2.47 -1.42 -9.40
N ARG A 62 2.20 -1.68 -8.12
CA ARG A 62 1.04 -1.13 -7.40
C ARG A 62 1.39 0.07 -6.52
N GLY A 63 2.67 0.37 -6.37
CA GLY A 63 3.17 1.33 -5.41
C GLY A 63 3.18 0.76 -3.99
N ILE A 64 3.82 1.51 -3.10
CA ILE A 64 3.93 1.17 -1.68
C ILE A 64 2.74 1.85 -0.97
N PRO A 65 1.80 1.09 -0.38
CA PRO A 65 0.64 1.66 0.30
C PRO A 65 1.02 2.73 1.33
N GLU A 66 2.08 2.50 2.09
CA GLU A 66 2.57 3.41 3.12
C GLU A 66 3.00 4.77 2.54
N GLN A 67 3.62 4.76 1.36
CA GLN A 67 4.03 5.99 0.68
C GLN A 67 2.84 6.75 0.10
N SER A 68 1.74 6.07 -0.21
CA SER A 68 0.52 6.70 -0.72
C SER A 68 -0.12 7.63 0.33
N PHE A 69 0.03 7.32 1.62
CA PHE A 69 -0.50 8.12 2.72
C PHE A 69 0.24 9.45 2.93
N GLY A 70 1.48 9.59 2.43
CA GLY A 70 2.23 10.84 2.52
C GLY A 70 1.54 12.05 1.85
N LYS A 71 0.60 11.80 0.92
CA LYS A 71 -0.20 12.87 0.29
C LYS A 71 -1.43 13.29 1.09
N ILE A 72 -1.88 12.49 2.08
CA ILE A 72 -3.10 12.78 2.85
C ILE A 72 -3.04 14.15 3.50
N LEU A 73 -1.95 14.49 4.18
CA LEU A 73 -1.82 15.78 4.87
C LEU A 73 -2.02 16.97 3.93
N LYS A 74 -1.46 16.89 2.70
CA LYS A 74 -1.65 17.93 1.68
C LYS A 74 -3.12 18.01 1.22
N TYR A 75 -3.77 16.87 1.02
CA TYR A 75 -5.19 16.85 0.67
C TYR A 75 -6.06 17.43 1.78
N LEU A 76 -5.84 17.07 3.05
CA LEU A 76 -6.60 17.61 4.18
C LEU A 76 -6.43 19.12 4.32
N HIS A 77 -5.22 19.64 4.07
CA HIS A 77 -4.97 21.06 4.04
C HIS A 77 -5.78 21.76 2.93
N MET A 78 -5.68 21.28 1.68
CA MET A 78 -6.47 21.83 0.57
C MET A 78 -7.98 21.70 0.79
N LEU A 79 -8.42 20.63 1.46
CA LEU A 79 -9.83 20.41 1.76
C LEU A 79 -10.38 21.44 2.74
N LYS A 80 -9.59 21.82 3.74
CA LYS A 80 -9.92 22.89 4.69
C LYS A 80 -10.00 24.26 4.01
N GLU A 81 -9.05 24.55 3.12
CA GLU A 81 -9.04 25.78 2.31
C GLU A 81 -10.29 25.88 1.43
N ALA A 82 -10.61 24.81 0.69
CA ALA A 82 -11.74 24.78 -0.23
C ALA A 82 -13.11 24.74 0.49
N ASN A 83 -13.16 24.20 1.71
CA ASN A 83 -14.40 24.05 2.47
C ASN A 83 -14.23 24.60 3.89
N PRO A 84 -14.40 25.92 4.08
CA PRO A 84 -14.35 26.54 5.40
C PRO A 84 -15.28 25.84 6.40
N GLY A 85 -14.76 25.62 7.61
CA GLY A 85 -15.45 24.88 8.68
C GLY A 85 -15.28 23.35 8.62
N THR A 86 -14.51 22.82 7.67
CA THR A 86 -14.11 21.41 7.65
C THR A 86 -13.16 21.09 8.80
N HIS A 87 -13.45 20.02 9.54
CA HIS A 87 -12.60 19.51 10.60
C HIS A 87 -11.91 18.23 10.13
N THR A 88 -10.62 18.13 10.40
CA THR A 88 -9.81 16.95 10.09
C THR A 88 -8.89 16.64 11.25
N PHE A 89 -8.68 15.35 11.52
CA PHE A 89 -7.68 14.88 12.49
C PHE A 89 -6.96 13.68 11.88
N TYR A 90 -5.63 13.70 11.89
CA TYR A 90 -4.77 12.69 11.29
C TYR A 90 -3.77 12.22 12.33
N GLU A 91 -3.66 10.91 12.53
CA GLU A 91 -2.77 10.30 13.52
C GLU A 91 -1.92 9.21 12.88
N THR A 92 -0.64 9.19 13.27
CA THR A 92 0.32 8.15 12.95
C THR A 92 0.76 7.40 14.20
N ASP A 93 1.25 6.18 14.03
CA ASP A 93 1.92 5.45 15.11
C ASP A 93 3.36 5.95 15.35
N VAL A 94 4.08 5.26 16.26
CA VAL A 94 5.47 5.56 16.62
C VAL A 94 6.46 5.40 15.47
N ASP A 95 6.11 4.59 14.47
CA ASP A 95 6.92 4.33 13.27
C ASP A 95 6.56 5.28 12.12
N GLY A 96 5.63 6.22 12.35
CA GLY A 96 5.14 7.14 11.31
C GLY A 96 4.15 6.52 10.33
N LYS A 97 3.61 5.33 10.62
CA LYS A 97 2.60 4.68 9.79
C LYS A 97 1.21 5.24 10.09
N PHE A 98 0.37 5.25 9.07
CA PHE A 98 -1.01 5.70 9.19
C PHE A 98 -1.78 4.89 10.26
N ARG A 99 -2.47 5.59 11.17
CA ARG A 99 -3.29 4.93 12.21
C ARG A 99 -4.76 5.31 12.11
N PHE A 100 -5.06 6.60 12.04
CA PHE A 100 -6.44 7.08 12.06
C PHE A 100 -6.61 8.40 11.30
N LEU A 101 -7.76 8.54 10.63
CA LEU A 101 -8.22 9.77 9.99
C LEU A 101 -9.67 10.05 10.38
N PHE A 102 -9.91 11.24 10.91
CA PHE A 102 -11.24 11.82 11.02
C PHE A 102 -11.40 12.95 10.00
N LEU A 103 -12.57 13.01 9.36
CA LEU A 103 -12.94 14.04 8.42
C LEU A 103 -14.43 14.39 8.60
N SER A 104 -14.72 15.67 8.80
CA SER A 104 -16.10 16.19 8.75
C SER A 104 -16.15 17.50 7.99
N PHE A 105 -17.01 17.57 6.97
CA PHE A 105 -17.19 18.77 6.17
C PHE A 105 -17.96 19.84 6.96
N GLY A 106 -17.56 21.11 6.82
CA GLY A 106 -18.22 22.21 7.51
C GLY A 106 -19.72 22.29 7.23
N GLN A 107 -20.14 21.99 5.99
CA GLN A 107 -21.55 21.91 5.62
C GLN A 107 -22.29 20.82 6.38
N SER A 108 -21.69 19.63 6.48
CA SER A 108 -22.27 18.49 7.21
C SER A 108 -22.40 18.79 8.70
N VAL A 109 -21.39 19.43 9.30
CA VAL A 109 -21.45 19.87 10.71
C VAL A 109 -22.59 20.87 10.91
N ARG A 110 -22.69 21.88 10.05
CA ARG A 110 -23.79 22.87 10.13
C ARG A 110 -25.15 22.21 10.00
N GLY A 111 -25.36 21.39 8.97
CA GLY A 111 -26.61 20.66 8.76
C GLY A 111 -26.98 19.75 9.93
N PHE A 112 -25.99 19.08 10.53
CA PHE A 112 -26.19 18.26 11.73
C PHE A 112 -26.70 19.07 12.93
N HIS A 113 -26.18 20.29 13.12
CA HIS A 113 -26.61 21.16 14.22
C HIS A 113 -27.97 21.83 13.99
N THR A 114 -28.27 22.25 12.76
CA THR A 114 -29.43 23.11 12.49
C THR A 114 -30.67 22.37 12.00
N SER A 115 -30.51 21.24 11.33
CA SER A 115 -31.57 20.71 10.46
C SER A 115 -31.76 19.20 10.56
N MET A 116 -30.73 18.44 10.92
CA MET A 116 -30.82 16.98 10.99
C MET A 116 -31.17 16.46 12.39
N ARG A 117 -31.80 15.29 12.42
CA ARG A 117 -31.96 14.52 13.67
C ARG A 117 -30.59 14.06 14.14
N LYS A 118 -30.29 14.27 15.42
CA LYS A 118 -29.01 13.91 16.05
C LYS A 118 -28.88 12.39 16.22
N VAL A 119 -28.55 11.69 15.13
CA VAL A 119 -28.31 10.25 15.12
C VAL A 119 -26.87 10.01 14.68
N LEU A 120 -26.14 9.22 15.46
CA LEU A 120 -24.81 8.74 15.11
C LEU A 120 -24.91 7.25 14.79
N VAL A 121 -24.63 6.86 13.54
CA VAL A 121 -24.50 5.45 13.15
C VAL A 121 -23.02 5.13 13.14
N VAL A 122 -22.64 4.14 13.94
CA VAL A 122 -21.28 3.59 13.93
C VAL A 122 -21.34 2.30 13.15
N ASP A 123 -20.72 2.29 11.98
CA ASP A 123 -20.50 1.07 11.22
C ASP A 123 -19.14 0.48 11.61
N GLY A 124 -19.12 -0.80 11.92
CA GLY A 124 -17.94 -1.50 12.38
C GLY A 124 -17.86 -2.85 11.70
N HIS A 125 -16.69 -3.15 11.12
CA HIS A 125 -16.34 -4.50 10.73
C HIS A 125 -15.38 -5.05 11.79
N PHE A 126 -15.77 -6.16 12.42
CA PHE A 126 -14.97 -6.89 13.41
C PHE A 126 -14.01 -7.87 12.73
#